data_AF-A0A6I0EAD7-F1
#
_entry.id   AF-A0A6I0EAD7-F1
#
_cell.length_a   1.000
_cell.length_b   1.000
_cell.length_c   1.000
_cell.angle_alpha   90.00
_cell.angle_beta   90.00
_cell.angle_gamma   90.00
#
_symmetry.space_group_name_H-M   'P 1'
#
loop_
_entity.id
_entity.type
_entity.pdbx_description
1 polymer ?
#
loop_
_entity_poly.entity_id
_entity_poly.type
_entity_poly.pdbx_seq_one_letter_code
_entity_poly.pdbx_strand_id
1 'polypeptide(L)' 'MFTPTISGVVGHYDFKTAALDVFDYTYWNAGLALAVDKLTFDFRYWDTDAGETDCFGVLPSTCDERFVFSVTLALP' A
#
# COMPACT_ATOMS: atom_id res chain seq x y z
N MET A 1 14.75 -13.83 -19.61
CA MET A 1 15.48 -12.74 -18.90
C MET A 1 14.46 -11.98 -18.09
N PHE A 2 14.76 -11.64 -16.83
CA PHE A 2 13.84 -10.86 -16.00
C PHE A 2 14.10 -9.37 -16.18
N THR A 3 13.03 -8.58 -16.29
CA THR A 3 13.08 -7.12 -16.25
C THR A 3 12.55 -6.66 -14.89
N PRO A 4 13.43 -6.18 -13.98
CA PRO A 4 13.01 -5.68 -12.68
C PRO A 4 12.50 -4.24 -12.78
N THR A 5 11.42 -3.95 -12.05
CA THR A 5 10.87 -2.60 -11.88
C THR A 5 10.62 -2.34 -10.40
N ILE A 6 11.15 -1.23 -9.88
CA ILE A 6 10.85 -0.74 -8.54
C ILE A 6 9.83 0.39 -8.67
N SER A 7 8.78 0.35 -7.86
CA SER A 7 7.72 1.36 -7.85
C SER A 7 7.19 1.59 -6.44
N GLY A 8 6.52 2.72 -6.23
CA GLY A 8 5.91 3.04 -4.96
C GLY A 8 4.99 4.25 -5.06
N VAL A 9 4.20 4.46 -4.02
CA VAL A 9 3.35 5.63 -3.83
C VAL A 9 3.52 6.11 -2.40
N VAL A 10 3.45 7.42 -2.20
CA VAL A 10 3.25 8.05 -0.89
C VAL A 10 2.09 9.03 -1.03
N GLY A 11 1.20 9.05 -0.05
CA GLY A 11 0.07 9.97 0.00
C GLY A 11 -0.28 10.31 1.44
N HIS A 12 -1.02 11.40 1.62
CA HIS A 12 -1.47 11.87 2.92
C HIS A 12 -2.98 12.08 2.88
N TYR A 13 -3.65 11.74 3.98
CA TYR A 13 -5.08 11.90 4.15
C TYR A 13 -5.35 12.83 5.34
N ASP A 14 -6.05 13.93 5.03
CA ASP A 14 -6.52 14.91 6.00
C ASP A 14 -8.01 14.67 6.34
N PHE A 15 -8.33 14.38 7.60
CA PHE A 15 -9.71 14.42 8.08
C PHE A 15 -10.10 15.86 8.39
N LYS A 16 -11.30 16.28 7.95
CA LYS A 16 -11.83 17.64 8.22
C LYS A 16 -13.04 17.64 9.15
N THR A 17 -13.35 16.50 9.76
CA THR A 17 -14.46 16.34 10.70
C THR A 17 -13.92 16.48 12.11
N ALA A 18 -14.51 17.33 12.95
CA ALA A 18 -14.03 17.61 14.31
C ALA A 18 -13.86 16.36 15.22
N ALA A 19 -14.52 15.25 14.91
CA ALA A 19 -14.36 13.98 15.62
C ALA A 19 -13.10 13.20 15.21
N LEU A 20 -12.57 13.43 14.01
CA LEU A 20 -11.48 12.66 13.38
C LEU A 20 -10.30 13.54 12.92
N ASP A 21 -10.36 14.86 13.12
CA ASP A 21 -9.31 15.85 12.76
C ASP A 21 -7.95 15.58 13.43
N VAL A 22 -7.90 14.66 14.40
CA VAL A 22 -6.68 14.17 15.06
C VAL A 22 -6.11 12.90 14.42
N PHE A 23 -6.76 12.36 13.39
CA PHE A 23 -6.44 11.08 12.76
C PHE A 23 -5.88 11.24 11.34
N ASP A 24 -5.14 12.33 11.08
CA ASP A 24 -4.46 12.50 9.80
C ASP A 24 -3.34 11.46 9.67
N TYR A 25 -3.23 10.83 8.50
CA TYR A 25 -2.23 9.79 8.28
C TYR A 25 -1.61 9.84 6.90
N THR A 26 -0.35 9.45 6.84
CA THR A 26 0.41 9.19 5.63
C THR A 26 0.33 7.70 5.33
N TYR A 27 0.07 7.35 4.07
CA TYR A 27 0.10 5.98 3.59
C TYR A 27 1.14 5.84 2.48
N TRP A 28 1.73 4.66 2.38
CA TRP A 28 2.68 4.37 1.31
C TRP A 28 2.62 2.92 0.85
N ASN A 29 3.21 2.69 -0.31
CA ASN A 29 3.58 1.36 -0.75
C ASN A 29 4.94 1.36 -1.42
N ALA A 30 5.58 0.20 -1.35
CA ALA A 30 6.81 -0.10 -2.08
C ALA A 30 6.63 -1.45 -2.76
N GLY A 31 7.01 -1.54 -4.04
CA GLY A 31 6.84 -2.75 -4.83
C GLY A 31 8.02 -3.06 -5.74
N LEU A 32 8.27 -4.36 -5.90
CA LEU A 32 9.21 -4.93 -6.86
C LEU A 32 8.43 -5.84 -7.83
N ALA A 33 8.46 -5.50 -9.11
CA ALA A 33 7.91 -6.32 -10.17
C ALA A 33 9.04 -6.99 -10.98
N LEU A 34 8.90 -8.28 -11.25
CA LEU A 34 9.79 -9.05 -12.12
C LEU A 34 8.98 -9.57 -13.32
N ALA A 35 9.21 -8.97 -14.49
CA ALA A 35 8.58 -9.40 -15.72
C ALA A 35 9.46 -10.41 -16.48
N VAL A 36 8.84 -11.47 -17.00
CA VAL A 36 9.47 -12.44 -17.92
C VAL A 36 8.44 -12.87 -18.96
N ASP A 37 8.74 -12.59 -20.23
CA ASP A 37 7.84 -12.81 -21.36
C ASP A 37 6.45 -12.22 -21.13
N LYS A 38 5.43 -13.06 -20.92
CA LYS A 38 4.03 -12.67 -20.68
C LYS A 38 3.63 -12.71 -19.20
N LEU A 39 4.54 -13.11 -18.31
CA LEU A 39 4.30 -13.23 -16.87
C LEU A 39 4.94 -12.07 -16.14
N THR A 40 4.23 -11.52 -15.16
CA THR A 40 4.77 -10.54 -14.20
C THR A 40 4.47 -11.00 -12.78
N PHE A 41 5.51 -11.07 -11.96
CA PHE A 41 5.42 -11.30 -10.52
C PHE A 41 5.57 -9.96 -9.81
N ASP A 42 4.59 -9.53 -9.02
CA ASP A 42 4.62 -8.27 -8.27
C ASP A 42 4.56 -8.58 -6.76
N PHE A 43 5.54 -8.08 -6.03
CA PHE A 43 5.61 -8.11 -4.57
C PHE A 43 5.45 -6.69 -4.07
N ARG A 44 4.41 -6.42 -3.27
CA ARG A 44 4.12 -5.07 -2.77
C ARG A 44 3.82 -5.07 -1.28
N TYR A 45 4.50 -4.18 -0.57
CA TYR A 45 4.21 -3.86 0.83
C TYR A 45 3.44 -2.54 0.91
N TRP A 46 2.44 -2.49 1.78
CA TRP A 46 1.60 -1.34 2.10
C TRP A 46 1.65 -1.08 3.59
N ASP A 47 1.74 0.19 3.97
CA ASP A 47 1.78 0.60 5.37
C ASP A 47 1.34 2.07 5.52
N THR A 48 1.13 2.49 6.77
CA THR A 48 0.74 3.84 7.17
C THR A 48 1.48 4.28 8.43
N ASP A 49 1.54 5.57 8.70
CA ASP A 49 2.10 6.11 9.96
C ASP A 49 1.09 6.15 11.12
N ALA A 50 -0.14 5.66 10.89
CA ALA A 50 -1.17 5.60 11.90
C ALA A 50 -0.80 4.60 13.01
N GLY A 51 -0.73 5.05 14.26
CA GLY A 51 -0.34 4.22 15.40
C GLY A 51 -1.53 3.47 16.02
N GLU A 52 -1.28 2.36 16.72
CA GLU A 52 -2.33 1.53 17.35
C GLU A 52 -3.37 2.32 18.17
N THR A 53 -2.94 3.40 18.84
CA THR A 53 -3.80 4.28 19.63
C THR A 53 -4.82 5.05 18.78
N ASP A 54 -4.46 5.34 17.55
CA ASP A 54 -5.24 6.11 16.59
C ASP A 54 -6.30 5.19 15.92
N CYS A 55 -6.00 3.89 15.83
CA CYS A 55 -6.84 2.86 15.22
C CYS A 55 -7.95 2.34 16.14
N PHE A 56 -7.80 2.51 17.45
CA PHE A 56 -8.73 1.98 18.45
C PHE A 56 -9.97 2.88 18.60
N GLY A 57 -10.90 2.78 17.63
CA GLY A 57 -12.25 3.36 17.74
C GLY A 57 -12.74 4.17 16.54
N VAL A 58 -11.87 4.46 15.56
CA VAL A 58 -12.20 5.33 14.42
C VAL A 58 -12.20 4.56 13.09
N LEU A 59 -11.05 4.01 12.69
CA LEU A 59 -10.88 3.28 11.43
C LEU A 59 -9.89 2.12 11.61
N PRO A 60 -10.34 0.93 12.06
CA PRO A 60 -9.43 -0.17 12.37
C PRO A 60 -8.70 -0.74 11.14
N SER A 61 -9.18 -0.48 9.93
CA SER A 61 -8.58 -1.00 8.69
C SER A 61 -7.49 -0.10 8.10
N THR A 62 -7.29 1.11 8.61
CA THR A 62 -6.28 2.06 8.07
C THR A 62 -4.89 1.86 8.66
N CYS A 63 -4.75 1.08 9.73
CA CYS A 63 -3.48 0.82 10.41
C CYS A 63 -2.93 -0.58 10.16
N ASP A 64 -3.39 -1.21 9.09
CA ASP A 64 -3.07 -2.59 8.77
C ASP A 64 -1.95 -2.61 7.74
N GLU A 65 -0.77 -3.08 8.15
CA GLU A 65 0.32 -3.36 7.25
C GLU A 65 0.02 -4.60 6.41
N ARG A 66 0.33 -4.57 5.11
CA ARG A 66 -0.01 -5.66 4.20
C ARG A 66 1.09 -5.96 3.22
N PHE A 67 1.36 -7.24 3.05
CA PHE A 67 2.14 -7.75 1.94
C PHE A 67 1.23 -8.45 0.93
N VAL A 68 1.29 -8.00 -0.33
CA VAL A 68 0.49 -8.55 -1.42
C VAL A 68 1.43 -9.09 -2.49
N PHE A 69 1.25 -10.37 -2.82
CA PHE A 69 1.87 -11.00 -3.98
C PHE A 69 0.83 -11.17 -5.09
N SER A 70 1.17 -10.76 -6.31
CA SER A 70 0.30 -10.87 -7.48
C SER A 70 1.04 -11.44 -8.68
N VAL A 71 0.31 -12.21 -9.49
CA VAL A 71 0.80 -12.74 -10.77
C VAL A 71 -0.10 -12.27 -11.90
N THR A 72 0.48 -11.70 -12.95
CA THR A 72 -0.26 -11.26 -14.14
C THR A 72 0.21 -12.02 -15.38
N LEU A 73 -0.74 -12.47 -16.19
CA LEU A 73 -0.50 -13.10 -17.50
C LEU A 73 -1.09 -12.22 -18.61
N ALA A 74 -0.26 -11.75 -19.53
CA ALA A 74 -0.70 -11.02 -20.72
C ALA A 74 -1.18 -11.99 -21.81
N LEU A 75 -2.46 -11.91 -22.16
CA LEU A 75 -3.04 -12.67 -23.27
C LEU A 75 -2.87 -11.91 -24.60
N PRO A 76 -2.70 -12.62 -25.73
CA PRO A 76 -2.64 -12.00 -27.06
C PRO A 76 -3.97 -11.38 -27.51
#